data_AF-A8WIK7-F1
#
_entry.id   AF-A8WIK7-F1
#
_cell.length_a   1.000
_cell.length_b   1.000
_cell.length_c   1.000
_cell.angle_alpha   90.00
_cell.angle_beta   90.00
_cell.angle_gamma   90.00
#
_symmetry.space_group_name_H-M   'P 1'
#
loop_
_entity.id
_entity.type
_entity.pdbx_description
1 polymer ?
#
loop_
_entity_poly.entity_id
_entity_poly.type
_entity_poly.pdbx_seq_one_letter_code
_entity_poly.pdbx_strand_id
1 'polypeptide(L)' 'MDELIFSSNLITAKDTIDSYFECISECSIVDGHQECVTRCVEIHLKGGNKNE' A
#
# COMPACT_ATOMS: atom_id res chain seq x y z
N MET A 1 -1.96 16.37 -23.31
CA MET A 1 -3.02 15.81 -22.45
C MET A 1 -2.39 14.70 -21.61
N ASP A 2 -1.29 15.04 -20.94
CA ASP A 2 -0.38 14.06 -20.32
C ASP A 2 -0.23 14.33 -18.82
N GLU A 3 -0.55 15.56 -18.40
CA GLU A 3 -0.54 16.03 -17.01
C GLU A 3 -1.66 15.38 -16.17
N LEU A 4 -2.79 15.04 -16.81
CA LEU A 4 -3.91 14.35 -16.15
C LEU A 4 -3.58 12.87 -15.88
N ILE A 5 -2.81 12.22 -16.75
CA ILE A 5 -2.39 10.82 -16.56
C ILE A 5 -1.31 10.73 -15.47
N PHE A 6 -0.39 11.70 -15.40
CA PHE A 6 0.60 11.78 -14.32
C PHE A 6 -0.08 12.05 -12.97
N SER A 7 -1.07 12.94 -12.95
CA SER A 7 -1.88 13.21 -11.76
C SER A 7 -2.64 11.97 -11.30
N SER A 8 -3.29 11.23 -12.20
CA SER A 8 -4.00 9.99 -11.85
C SER A 8 -3.08 8.94 -11.23
N ASN A 9 -1.89 8.72 -11.79
CA ASN A 9 -0.93 7.75 -11.24
C ASN A 9 -0.31 8.23 -9.93
N LEU A 10 -0.05 9.52 -9.78
CA LEU A 10 0.44 10.10 -8.53
C LEU A 10 -0.61 10.05 -7.42
N ILE A 11 -1.88 10.33 -7.76
CA ILE A 11 -3.02 10.21 -6.86
C ILE A 11 -3.17 8.75 -6.42
N THR A 12 -3.18 7.79 -7.35
CA THR A 12 -3.26 6.37 -7.02
C THR A 12 -2.07 5.92 -6.16
N ALA A 13 -0.84 6.29 -6.49
CA ALA A 13 0.33 5.93 -5.69
C ALA A 13 0.27 6.53 -4.28
N LYS A 14 -0.16 7.78 -4.14
CA LYS A 14 -0.34 8.43 -2.84
C LYS A 14 -1.43 7.75 -2.02
N ASP A 15 -2.55 7.42 -2.64
CA ASP A 15 -3.67 6.71 -2.01
C ASP A 15 -3.27 5.30 -1.55
N THR A 16 -2.43 4.62 -2.33
CA THR A 16 -1.92 3.29 -1.98
C THR A 16 -0.96 3.35 -0.79
N ILE A 17 -0.12 4.39 -0.71
CA ILE A 17 0.81 4.63 0.40
C ILE A 17 0.08 5.09 1.66
N ASP A 18 -0.86 6.02 1.55
CA ASP A 18 -1.67 6.50 2.68
C ASP A 18 -2.46 5.32 3.29
N SER A 19 -3.05 4.46 2.44
CA SER A 19 -3.73 3.24 2.90
C SER A 19 -2.79 2.23 3.57
N TYR A 20 -1.55 2.08 3.09
CA TYR A 20 -0.54 1.26 3.76
C TYR A 20 -0.22 1.77 5.17
N PHE A 21 -0.06 3.10 5.32
CA PHE A 21 0.23 3.72 6.62
C PHE A 21 -0.94 3.58 7.59
N GLU A 22 -2.18 3.68 7.10
CA GLU A 22 -3.37 3.46 7.90
C GLU A 22 -3.41 2.01 8.40
N CYS A 23 -3.19 1.03 7.50
CA CYS A 23 -3.16 -0.39 7.83
C CYS A 23 -2.11 -0.75 8.89
N ILE A 24 -0.86 -0.28 8.77
CA ILE A 24 0.18 -0.58 9.77
C ILE A 24 -0.07 0.09 11.11
N SER A 25 -0.78 1.22 11.13
CA SER A 25 -1.11 1.95 12.35
C SER A 25 -2.15 1.22 13.21
N GLU A 26 -2.98 0.39 12.57
CA GLU A 26 -3.93 -0.51 13.24
C GLU A 26 -3.28 -1.80 13.76
N CYS A 27 -2.05 -2.11 13.32
CA CYS A 27 -1.34 -3.30 13.77
C CYS A 27 -0.92 -3.17 15.24
N SER A 28 -1.38 -4.09 16.07
CA SER A 28 -0.90 -4.24 17.44
C SER A 28 0.61 -4.54 17.45
N ILE A 29 1.34 -3.87 18.34
CA ILE A 29 2.79 -4.06 18.54
C ILE A 29 3.07 -5.29 19.44
N VAL A 30 2.07 -5.72 20.22
CA VAL A 30 2.26 -6.63 21.36
C VAL A 30 2.27 -8.11 20.95
N ASP A 31 1.49 -8.47 19.92
CA ASP A 31 1.45 -9.82 19.34
C ASP A 31 0.98 -9.72 17.88
N GLY A 32 1.53 -10.53 16.97
CA GLY A 32 1.10 -10.55 15.57
C GLY A 32 1.51 -9.35 14.70
N HIS A 33 2.32 -8.41 15.21
CA HIS A 33 2.76 -7.22 14.47
C HIS A 33 3.39 -7.56 13.11
N GLN A 34 4.25 -8.57 13.08
CA GLN A 34 4.90 -9.02 11.84
C GLN A 34 3.92 -9.59 10.82
N GLU A 35 2.92 -10.36 11.26
CA GLU A 35 1.90 -10.93 10.36
C GLU A 35 0.99 -9.82 9.82
N CYS A 36 0.58 -8.89 10.68
CA CYS A 36 -0.24 -7.74 10.31
C CYS A 36 0.48 -6.84 9.30
N VAL A 37 1.73 -6.45 9.57
CA VAL A 37 2.54 -5.65 8.64
C VAL A 37 2.76 -6.39 7.32
N THR A 38 3.04 -7.70 7.35
CA THR A 38 3.18 -8.51 6.13
C THR A 38 1.92 -8.42 5.27
N ARG A 39 0.73 -8.57 5.87
CA ARG A 39 -0.54 -8.41 5.15
C ARG A 39 -0.72 -7.02 4.57
N CYS A 40 -0.40 -5.96 5.32
CA CYS A 40 -0.48 -4.59 4.81
C CYS A 40 0.44 -4.36 3.59
N VAL A 41 1.66 -4.90 3.62
CA VAL A 41 2.59 -4.85 2.49
C VAL A 41 2.04 -5.65 1.30
N GLU A 42 1.47 -6.83 1.52
CA GLU A 42 0.91 -7.65 0.45
C GLU A 42 -0.32 -7.02 -0.22
N ILE A 43 -1.14 -6.29 0.53
CA ILE A 43 -2.35 -5.64 0.02
C ILE A 43 -2.00 -4.33 -0.70
N HIS A 44 -1.11 -3.52 -0.13
CA HIS A 44 -0.88 -2.14 -0.59
C HIS A 44 0.42 -1.94 -1.40
N LEU A 45 1.43 -2.80 -1.27
CA LEU A 45 2.73 -2.60 -1.92
C LEU A 45 3.09 -3.72 -2.90
N LYS A 46 2.56 -4.93 -2.74
CA LYS A 46 2.77 -6.06 -3.66
C LYS A 46 1.88 -5.96 -4.90
N GLY A 47 2.06 -4.88 -5.67
CA GLY A 47 1.44 -4.62 -6.96
C GLY A 47 2.28 -5.03 -8.18
N GLY A 48 3.33 -5.85 -8.01
CA GLY A 48 4.33 -6.10 -9.07
C GLY A 48 4.75 -7.57 -9.29
N ASN A 49 3.95 -8.56 -8.85
CA ASN A 49 4.20 -9.96 -9.19
C ASN A 49 2.90 -10.77 -9.29
N LYS A 50 2.01 -10.32 -10.16
CA LYS A 50 1.01 -11.20 -10.77
C LYS A 50 1.54 -11.61 -12.14
N ASN A 51 2.44 -12.59 -12.12
CA ASN A 51 2.82 -13.46 -13.25
C ASN A 51 3.41 -12.75 -14.49
N GLU A 52 4.69 -13.04 -14.76
CA GLU A 52 5.21 -13.15 -16.13
C GLU A 52 4.40 -14.17 -16.94
#